data_AF-A0A2S9GE89-F1
#
_entry.id   AF-A0A2S9GE89-F1
#
_cell.length_a   1.000
_cell.length_b   1.000
_cell.length_c   1.000
_cell.angle_alpha   90.00
_cell.angle_beta   90.00
_cell.angle_gamma   90.00
#
_symmetry.space_group_name_H-M   'P 1'
#
loop_
_entity.id
_entity.type
_entity.pdbx_description
1 polymer ?
#
loop_
_entity_poly.entity_id
_entity_poly.type
_entity_poly.pdbx_seq_one_letter_code
_entity_poly.pdbx_strand_id
1 'polypeptide(L)'
;PVKDADEIVAFAKEFGVPIAIKAAFGGGGRGMKVARTIEEIPELFDSATREAVAAFGRGECFVERYLDKPRHVEAQVIADQHGNV
;
A
#
# COMPACT_ATOMS: atom_id res chain seq x y z
N PRO A 1 -5.51 8.26 1.17
CA PRO A 1 -4.87 7.62 2.34
C PRO A 1 -5.96 7.16 3.29
N VAL A 2 -5.76 6.03 3.96
CA VAL A 2 -6.69 5.58 5.00
C VAL A 2 -6.41 6.33 6.30
N LYS A 3 -7.46 6.65 7.06
CA LYS A 3 -7.33 7.37 8.34
C LYS A 3 -6.86 6.47 9.47
N ASP A 4 -7.36 5.25 9.50
CA ASP A 4 -7.17 4.28 10.57
C ASP A 4 -7.37 2.84 10.06
N ALA A 5 -7.20 1.87 10.96
CA ALA A 5 -7.41 0.46 10.67
C ALA A 5 -8.87 0.12 10.33
N ASP A 6 -9.85 0.88 10.84
CA ASP A 6 -11.28 0.59 10.64
C ASP A 6 -11.68 0.83 9.17
N GLU A 7 -11.13 1.85 8.52
CA GLU A 7 -11.30 2.06 7.07
C GLU A 7 -10.74 0.88 6.25
N ILE A 8 -9.63 0.29 6.69
CA ILE A 8 -9.03 -0.89 6.03
C ILE A 8 -9.88 -2.14 6.27
N VAL A 9 -10.42 -2.31 7.47
CA VAL A 9 -11.35 -3.40 7.80
C VAL A 9 -12.63 -3.29 6.95
N ALA A 10 -13.18 -2.08 6.80
CA ALA A 10 -14.34 -1.85 5.94
C ALA A 10 -14.03 -2.23 4.47
N PHE A 11 -12.88 -1.80 3.96
CA PHE A 11 -12.40 -2.18 2.63
C PHE A 11 -12.24 -3.70 2.49
N ALA A 12 -11.63 -4.38 3.46
CA ALA A 12 -11.42 -5.83 3.44
C ALA A 12 -12.74 -6.62 3.53
N LYS A 13 -13.76 -6.09 4.24
CA LYS A 13 -15.10 -6.69 4.27
C LYS A 13 -15.84 -6.55 2.93
N GLU A 14 -15.64 -5.44 2.23
CA GLU A 14 -16.25 -5.20 0.92
C GLU A 14 -15.57 -5.99 -0.20
N PHE A 15 -14.23 -5.97 -0.25
CA PHE A 15 -13.45 -6.48 -1.38
C PHE A 15 -12.76 -7.83 -1.12
N GLY A 16 -12.84 -8.33 0.12
CA GLY A 16 -12.18 -9.55 0.55
C GLY A 16 -10.69 -9.37 0.86
N VAL A 17 -10.12 -10.43 1.42
CA VAL A 17 -8.69 -10.60 1.71
C VAL A 17 -8.06 -11.58 0.70
N PRO A 18 -6.74 -11.53 0.43
CA PRO A 18 -5.73 -10.66 1.06
C PRO A 18 -5.72 -9.22 0.56
N ILE A 19 -5.32 -8.30 1.44
CA ILE A 19 -5.09 -6.88 1.13
C ILE A 19 -3.64 -6.49 1.44
N ALA A 20 -3.14 -5.48 0.73
CA ALA A 20 -1.84 -4.87 0.99
C ALA A 20 -2.03 -3.47 1.57
N ILE A 21 -1.33 -3.20 2.68
CA ILE A 21 -1.21 -1.88 3.31
C ILE A 21 0.14 -1.30 2.89
N LYS A 22 0.15 -0.12 2.27
CA LYS A 22 1.35 0.47 1.65
C LYS A 22 1.56 1.90 2.10
N ALA A 23 2.78 2.23 2.52
CA ALA A 23 3.20 3.60 2.78
C ALA A 23 3.00 4.48 1.54
N ALA A 24 2.33 5.61 1.69
CA ALA A 24 1.96 6.52 0.60
C ALA A 24 3.17 7.14 -0.11
N PHE A 25 4.26 7.34 0.64
CA PHE A 25 5.52 7.90 0.16
C PHE A 25 6.64 6.86 0.16
N GLY A 26 6.26 5.58 0.17
CA GLY A 26 7.18 4.45 0.22
C GLY A 26 7.92 4.20 -1.10
N GLY A 27 9.07 3.53 -1.00
CA GLY A 27 9.89 3.12 -2.14
C GLY A 27 10.91 2.06 -1.73
N GLY A 28 11.40 1.29 -2.71
CA GLY A 28 12.38 0.22 -2.47
C GLY A 28 11.86 -0.98 -1.68
N GLY A 29 10.54 -1.23 -1.71
CA GLY A 29 9.90 -2.37 -1.04
C GLY A 29 9.66 -2.20 0.47
N ARG A 30 9.96 -1.03 1.04
CA ARG A 30 9.74 -0.73 2.47
C ARG A 30 8.34 -0.17 2.73
N GLY A 31 7.77 -0.46 3.90
CA GLY A 31 6.47 0.05 4.33
C GLY A 31 5.27 -0.65 3.69
N MET A 32 5.44 -1.90 3.23
CA MET A 32 4.34 -2.75 2.76
C MET A 32 4.07 -3.89 3.74
N LYS A 33 2.80 -4.10 4.08
CA LYS A 33 2.32 -5.26 4.87
C LYS A 33 1.18 -5.94 4.11
N VAL A 34 1.09 -7.25 4.22
CA VAL A 34 0.02 -8.04 3.58
C VAL A 34 -0.83 -8.69 4.68
N ALA A 35 -2.10 -8.30 4.76
CA ALA A 35 -3.07 -8.92 5.65
C ALA A 35 -3.83 -10.01 4.88
N ARG A 36 -3.80 -11.23 5.39
CA ARG A 36 -4.52 -12.40 4.88
C ARG A 36 -5.80 -12.67 5.65
N THR A 37 -5.95 -12.12 6.85
CA THR A 37 -7.19 -12.13 7.61
C THR A 37 -7.56 -10.72 8.07
N ILE A 38 -8.82 -10.52 8.46
CA ILE A 38 -9.30 -9.20 8.92
C ILE A 38 -8.67 -8.84 10.27
N GLU A 39 -8.39 -9.84 11.10
CA GLU A 39 -7.86 -9.69 12.46
C GLU A 39 -6.41 -9.19 12.46
N GLU A 40 -5.66 -9.44 11.39
CA GLU A 40 -4.27 -8.97 11.23
C GLU A 40 -4.20 -7.46 10.92
N ILE A 41 -5.28 -6.87 10.41
CA ILE A 41 -5.28 -5.51 9.86
C ILE A 41 -4.80 -4.45 10.86
N PRO A 42 -5.29 -4.39 12.12
CA PRO A 42 -4.89 -3.34 13.05
C PRO A 42 -3.38 -3.35 13.34
N GLU A 43 -2.82 -4.52 13.64
CA GLU A 43 -1.38 -4.64 13.95
C GLU A 43 -0.51 -4.34 12.74
N LEU A 44 -0.93 -4.80 11.55
CA LEU A 44 -0.18 -4.55 10.32
C LEU A 44 -0.26 -3.08 9.89
N PHE A 45 -1.38 -2.39 10.12
CA PHE A 45 -1.49 -0.96 9.87
C PHE A 45 -0.56 -0.15 10.78
N ASP A 46 -0.53 -0.46 12.08
CA ASP A 46 0.37 0.19 13.03
C ASP A 46 1.86 -0.06 12.70
N SER A 47 2.16 -1.28 12.24
CA SER A 47 3.50 -1.66 11.78
C SER A 47 3.90 -0.87 10.52
N ALA A 48 3.01 -0.80 9.52
CA ALA A 48 3.24 -0.06 8.28
C ALA A 48 3.43 1.45 8.56
N THR A 49 2.60 2.03 9.41
CA THR A 49 2.66 3.46 9.79
C THR A 49 3.96 3.80 10.49
N ARG A 50 4.41 2.97 11.46
CA ARG A 50 5.70 3.19 12.15
C ARG A 50 6.88 3.11 11.19
N GLU A 51 6.89 2.12 10.30
CA GLU A 51 7.93 1.97 9.28
C GLU A 51 7.92 3.16 8.31
N ALA A 52 6.74 3.63 7.92
CA ALA A 52 6.59 4.78 7.03
C ALA A 52 7.13 6.07 7.66
N VAL A 53 6.80 6.33 8.94
CA VAL A 53 7.36 7.48 9.68
C VAL A 53 8.88 7.38 9.78
N ALA A 54 9.41 6.22 10.16
CA ALA A 54 10.85 6.04 10.34
C ALA A 54 11.63 6.17 9.03
N ALA A 55 11.09 5.68 7.91
CA ALA A 55 11.78 5.64 6.63
C ALA A 55 11.55 6.89 5.75
N PHE A 56 10.40 7.55 5.88
CA PHE A 56 9.94 8.61 4.96
C PHE A 56 9.46 9.88 5.67
N GLY A 57 9.50 9.91 7.01
CA GLY A 57 9.08 11.05 7.82
C GLY A 57 7.57 11.28 7.87
N ARG A 58 6.77 10.43 7.21
CA ARG A 58 5.33 10.54 7.14
C ARG A 58 4.65 9.17 7.22
N GLY A 59 3.56 9.09 7.98
CA GLY A 59 2.91 7.82 8.33
C GLY A 59 1.73 7.41 7.44
N GLU A 60 1.36 8.22 6.44
CA GLU A 60 0.16 7.93 5.66
C GLU A 60 0.30 6.62 4.87
N CYS A 61 -0.75 5.80 4.87
CA CYS A 61 -0.81 4.56 4.12
C CYS A 61 -2.03 4.50 3.19
N PHE A 62 -1.97 3.62 2.21
CA PHE A 62 -3.08 3.20 1.36
C PHE A 62 -3.36 1.71 1.55
N VAL A 63 -4.57 1.29 1.18
CA VAL A 63 -4.95 -0.11 1.06
C VAL A 63 -5.26 -0.44 -0.40
N GLU A 64 -4.82 -1.61 -0.85
CA GLU A 64 -5.19 -2.19 -2.15
C GLU A 64 -5.43 -3.70 -2.00
N ARG A 65 -6.14 -4.32 -2.95
CA ARG A 65 -6.21 -5.78 -3.00
C ARG A 65 -4.84 -6.36 -3.33
N TYR A 66 -4.47 -7.45 -2.64
CA TYR A 66 -3.22 -8.15 -2.90
C TYR A 66 -3.42 -9.27 -3.94
N LEU A 67 -2.45 -9.41 -4.84
CA LEU A 67 -2.41 -10.50 -5.83
C LEU A 67 -1.31 -11.49 -5.41
N ASP A 68 -1.64 -12.77 -5.23
CA ASP A 68 -0.69 -13.80 -4.76
C ASP A 68 0.34 -14.23 -5.81
N LYS A 69 -0.05 -14.21 -7.09
CA LYS A 69 0.82 -14.64 -8.21
C LYS A 69 0.90 -13.56 -9.30
N PRO A 70 1.31 -12.33 -8.95
CA PRO A 70 1.38 -11.25 -9.92
C PRO A 70 2.61 -11.43 -10.81
N ARG A 71 2.55 -10.86 -12.00
CA ARG A 71 3.74 -10.51 -12.77
C ARG A 71 3.93 -9.01 -12.65
N HIS A 72 5.10 -8.60 -12.17
CA HIS A 72 5.48 -7.19 -12.20
C HIS A 72 5.88 -6.82 -13.63
N VAL A 73 5.22 -5.83 -14.19
CA VAL A 73 5.53 -5.29 -15.53
C VAL A 73 5.61 -3.79 -15.41
N GLU A 74 6.64 -3.20 -16.00
CA GLU A 74 6.88 -1.76 -16.04
C GLU A 74 7.21 -1.32 -17.47
N ALA A 75 6.85 -0.08 -17.80
CA ALA A 75 7.05 0.49 -19.13
C ALA A 75 7.95 1.72 -19.03
N GLN A 76 9.01 1.74 -19.85
CA GLN A 76 9.82 2.94 -20.03
C GLN A 76 9.06 3.96 -20.87
N VAL A 77 9.00 5.20 -20.40
CA VAL A 77 8.41 6.33 -21.12
C VAL A 77 9.47 7.42 -21.29
N ILE A 78 9.52 8.05 -22.46
CA ILE A 78 10.35 9.23 -22.74
C ILE A 78 9.44 10.25 -23.42
N ALA A 79 9.34 11.46 -22.87
CA ALA A 79 8.50 12.52 -23.40
C ALA A 79 9.27 13.84 -23.44
N ASP A 80 8.91 14.74 -24.36
CA ASP A 80 9.50 16.08 -24.47
C ASP A 80 8.48 17.21 -24.20
N GLN A 81 8.97 18.46 -24.15
CA GLN A 81 8.13 19.64 -23.94
C GLN A 81 7.36 20.07 -25.20
N HIS A 82 7.58 19.42 -26.34
CA HIS A 82 6.91 19.70 -27.62
C HIS A 82 5.67 18.82 -27.83
N GLY A 83 5.38 17.91 -26.89
CA GLY A 83 4.21 17.03 -26.93
C GLY A 83 4.48 15.67 -27.55
N ASN A 84 5.75 15.28 -27.76
CA ASN A 84 6.11 13.93 -28.19
C ASN A 84 6.20 13.00 -26.97
N VAL A 85 5.69 11.77 -27.12
CA VAL A 85 5.69 10.67 -26.13
C VAL A 85 5.92 9.35 -26.85
#